data_AF-A0A515L7A7-F1
#
_entry.id   AF-A0A515L7A7-F1
#
_cell.length_a   1.000
_cell.length_b   1.000
_cell.length_c   1.000
_cell.angle_alpha   90.00
_cell.angle_beta   90.00
_cell.angle_gamma   90.00
#
_symmetry.space_group_name_H-M   'P 1'
#
loop_
_entity.id
_entity.type
_entity.pdbx_description
1 polymer ?
#
loop_
_entity_poly.entity_id
_entity_poly.type
_entity_poly.pdbx_seq_one_letter_code
_entity_poly.pdbx_strand_id
1 'polypeptide(L)'
;MISLRPLTRDTEGSAAIEFALIAPVFLMMLLGVFQVGIWLQSYNAMRGAVADTARQVAVEYQTANKLTNAQISNTGLAVATTSPYLLKESRIEVNVDEPTAQTFAGARELNLTLTYQLPTFLDFAGISGPSLTYSRAMFVTEE
;
A
#
# COMPACT_ATOMS: atom_id res chain seq x y z
N MET A 1 60.16 -20.77 -30.79
CA MET A 1 59.37 -21.83 -30.14
C MET A 1 58.44 -21.13 -29.14
N ILE A 2 57.19 -20.87 -29.50
CA ILE A 2 56.27 -20.05 -28.69
C ILE A 2 55.64 -20.95 -27.63
N SER A 3 55.96 -20.69 -26.36
CA SER A 3 55.44 -21.43 -25.21
C SER A 3 54.02 -20.97 -24.89
N LEU A 4 53.02 -21.78 -25.25
CA LEU A 4 51.58 -21.56 -25.01
C LEU A 4 51.13 -21.86 -23.56
N ARG A 5 52.06 -21.90 -22.60
CA ARG A 5 51.79 -22.40 -21.24
C ARG A 5 51.02 -21.49 -20.26
N PRO A 6 50.74 -20.18 -20.47
CA PRO A 6 50.00 -19.42 -19.47
C PRO A 6 48.46 -19.51 -19.62
N LEU A 7 47.92 -19.98 -20.74
CA LEU A 7 46.47 -19.97 -20.98
C LEU A 7 45.68 -21.03 -20.18
N THR A 8 46.32 -22.10 -19.71
CA THR A 8 45.63 -23.19 -18.99
C THR A 8 45.66 -23.03 -17.47
N ARG A 9 46.19 -21.92 -16.95
CA ARG A 9 46.38 -21.71 -15.51
C ARG A 9 45.98 -20.30 -15.03
N ASP A 10 45.28 -19.55 -15.88
CA ASP A 10 44.78 -18.24 -15.49
C ASP A 10 43.49 -18.39 -14.67
N THR A 11 43.59 -18.11 -13.38
CA THR A 11 42.47 -18.16 -12.41
C THR A 11 42.00 -16.77 -11.99
N GLU A 12 42.58 -15.69 -12.52
CA GLU A 12 42.31 -14.31 -12.07
C GLU A 12 40.88 -13.84 -12.40
N GLY A 13 40.11 -14.59 -13.21
CA GLY A 13 38.70 -14.32 -13.52
C GLY A 13 37.67 -15.24 -12.84
N SER A 14 38.08 -16.28 -12.11
CA SER A 14 37.15 -17.30 -11.56
C SER A 14 36.13 -16.67 -10.60
N ALA A 15 36.59 -15.77 -9.73
CA ALA A 15 35.72 -15.06 -8.78
C ALA A 15 34.64 -14.20 -9.48
N ALA A 16 34.95 -13.63 -10.65
CA ALA A 16 33.98 -12.85 -11.42
C ALA A 16 32.87 -13.74 -12.01
N ILE A 17 33.23 -14.96 -12.44
CA ILE A 17 32.28 -15.95 -12.97
C ILE A 17 31.40 -16.50 -11.84
N GLU A 18 31.99 -16.84 -10.69
CA GLU A 18 31.26 -17.30 -9.50
C GLU A 18 30.27 -16.23 -9.00
N PHE A 19 30.69 -14.96 -8.97
CA PHE A 19 29.81 -13.85 -8.65
C PHE A 19 28.69 -13.68 -9.68
N ALA A 20 28.98 -13.80 -10.98
CA ALA A 20 27.96 -13.66 -12.03
C ALA A 20 26.84 -14.70 -11.93
N LEU A 21 27.11 -15.88 -11.36
CA LEU A 21 26.11 -16.92 -11.13
C LEU A 21 25.26 -16.64 -9.87
N ILE A 22 25.86 -16.13 -8.80
CA ILE A 22 25.17 -15.95 -7.51
C ILE A 22 24.47 -14.58 -7.42
N ALA A 23 25.08 -13.53 -7.98
CA ALA A 23 24.61 -12.16 -7.91
C ALA A 23 23.15 -11.98 -8.38
N PRO A 24 22.67 -12.61 -9.48
CA PRO A 24 21.29 -12.46 -9.92
C PRO A 24 20.28 -12.93 -8.87
N VAL A 25 20.53 -14.08 -8.23
CA VAL A 25 19.64 -14.64 -7.20
C VAL A 25 19.70 -13.76 -5.94
N PHE A 26 20.90 -13.33 -5.54
CA PHE A 26 21.06 -12.43 -4.41
C PHE A 26 20.32 -11.10 -4.60
N LEU A 27 20.45 -10.46 -5.76
CA LEU A 27 19.75 -9.22 -6.09
C LEU A 27 18.23 -9.43 -6.14
N MET A 28 17.75 -10.56 -6.67
CA MET A 28 16.33 -10.90 -6.67
C MET A 28 15.79 -11.02 -5.24
N MET A 29 16.53 -11.68 -4.34
CA MET A 29 16.16 -11.77 -2.93
C MET A 29 16.17 -10.40 -2.25
N LEU A 30 17.18 -9.56 -2.51
CA LEU A 30 17.27 -8.21 -1.97
C LEU A 30 16.08 -7.33 -2.41
N LEU A 31 15.71 -7.38 -3.69
CA LEU A 31 14.51 -6.70 -4.20
C LEU A 31 13.24 -7.22 -3.53
N GLY A 32 13.15 -8.52 -3.27
CA GLY A 32 12.05 -9.13 -2.51
C GLY A 32 11.92 -8.56 -1.09
N VAL A 33 13.03 -8.36 -0.39
CA VAL A 33 13.02 -7.75 0.96
C VAL A 33 12.51 -6.31 0.90
N PHE A 34 12.99 -5.50 -0.04
CA PHE A 34 12.48 -4.14 -0.23
C PHE A 34 11.01 -4.12 -0.62
N GLN A 35 10.57 -5.07 -1.45
CA GLN A 35 9.18 -5.20 -1.87
C GLN A 35 8.25 -5.37 -0.67
N VAL A 36 8.61 -6.26 0.26
CA VAL A 36 7.83 -6.48 1.49
C VAL A 36 7.82 -5.22 2.37
N GLY A 37 8.95 -4.52 2.50
CA GLY A 37 9.00 -3.26 3.25
C GLY A 37 8.04 -2.20 2.70
N ILE A 38 7.98 -2.05 1.37
CA ILE A 38 7.04 -1.13 0.71
C ILE A 38 5.59 -1.56 0.95
N TRP A 39 5.30 -2.86 0.94
CA TRP A 39 3.95 -3.38 1.23
C TRP A 39 3.52 -3.11 2.66
N LEU A 40 4.39 -3.35 3.63
CA LEU A 40 4.12 -3.06 5.04
C LEU A 40 3.90 -1.56 5.26
N GLN A 41 4.70 -0.71 4.61
CA GLN A 41 4.48 0.73 4.68
C GLN A 41 3.12 1.12 4.09
N SER A 42 2.76 0.57 2.92
CA SER A 42 1.46 0.84 2.29
C SER A 42 0.31 0.43 3.21
N TYR A 43 0.40 -0.74 3.85
CA TYR A 43 -0.60 -1.21 4.81
C TYR A 43 -0.74 -0.29 6.02
N ASN A 44 0.37 0.13 6.63
CA ASN A 44 0.34 1.06 7.75
C ASN A 44 -0.25 2.42 7.35
N ALA A 45 0.11 2.90 6.16
CA ALA A 45 -0.44 4.13 5.62
C ALA A 45 -1.96 4.03 5.37
N MET A 46 -2.46 2.92 4.82
CA MET A 46 -3.90 2.69 4.67
C MET A 46 -4.63 2.74 6.02
N ARG A 47 -4.10 2.04 7.03
CA ARG A 47 -4.72 2.01 8.37
C ARG A 47 -4.74 3.38 9.03
N GLY A 48 -3.64 4.12 8.92
CA GLY A 48 -3.55 5.50 9.39
C GLY A 48 -4.53 6.42 8.66
N ALA A 49 -4.57 6.35 7.33
CA ALA A 49 -5.47 7.17 6.51
C ALA A 49 -6.94 6.93 6.85
N VAL A 50 -7.37 5.67 6.97
CA VAL A 50 -8.74 5.34 7.40
C VAL A 50 -9.03 5.87 8.80
N ALA A 51 -8.05 5.81 9.72
CA ALA A 51 -8.23 6.32 11.07
C ALA A 51 -8.35 7.84 11.14
N ASP A 52 -7.52 8.56 10.40
CA ASP A 52 -7.59 10.03 10.34
C ASP A 52 -8.84 10.50 9.61
N THR A 53 -9.26 9.79 8.55
CA THR A 53 -10.52 10.08 7.85
C THR A 53 -11.70 9.96 8.81
N ALA A 54 -11.80 8.83 9.53
CA ALA A 54 -12.85 8.64 10.52
C ALA A 54 -12.85 9.74 11.60
N ARG A 55 -11.65 10.17 12.05
CA ARG A 55 -11.50 11.27 13.00
C ARG A 55 -11.99 12.60 12.42
N GLN A 56 -11.62 12.94 11.19
CA GLN A 56 -12.07 14.18 10.54
C GLN A 56 -13.57 14.20 10.35
N VAL A 57 -14.16 13.09 9.88
CA VAL A 57 -15.62 13.00 9.73
C VAL A 57 -16.32 13.12 11.07
N ALA A 58 -15.83 12.47 12.12
CA ALA A 58 -16.41 12.61 13.45
C ALA A 58 -16.40 14.08 13.94
N VAL A 59 -15.36 14.85 13.62
CA VAL A 59 -15.28 16.28 13.94
C VAL A 59 -16.29 17.10 13.12
N GLU A 60 -16.43 16.84 11.82
CA GLU A 60 -17.41 17.52 10.96
C GLU A 60 -18.86 17.28 11.43
N TYR A 61 -19.17 16.08 11.90
CA TYR A 61 -20.49 15.79 12.46
C TYR A 61 -20.74 16.51 13.79
N GLN A 62 -19.70 16.76 14.60
CA GLN A 62 -19.81 17.56 15.83
C GLN A 62 -20.05 19.06 15.55
N THR A 63 -19.65 19.56 14.38
CA THR A 63 -19.89 20.96 13.96
C THR A 63 -21.20 21.13 13.18
N ALA A 64 -22.10 20.14 13.25
CA ALA A 64 -23.37 20.07 12.51
C ALA A 64 -23.21 20.00 10.97
N ASN A 65 -22.02 19.67 10.47
CA ASN A 65 -21.78 19.43 9.05
C ASN A 65 -21.93 17.92 8.72
N LYS A 66 -23.13 17.52 8.29
CA LYS A 66 -23.45 16.13 7.96
C LYS A 66 -22.94 15.78 6.56
N LEU A 67 -21.78 15.14 6.49
CA LEU A 67 -21.17 14.73 5.21
C LEU A 67 -21.96 13.58 4.55
N THR A 68 -22.13 13.67 3.24
CA THR A 68 -22.62 12.55 2.41
C THR A 68 -21.55 11.47 2.27
N ASN A 69 -21.95 10.24 1.95
CA ASN A 69 -21.01 9.13 1.73
C ASN A 69 -19.97 9.47 0.64
N ALA A 70 -20.38 10.18 -0.41
CA ALA A 70 -19.47 10.66 -1.46
C ALA A 70 -18.43 11.67 -0.92
N GLN A 71 -18.85 12.60 -0.05
CA GLN A 71 -17.92 13.54 0.59
C GLN A 71 -16.95 12.80 1.53
N ILE A 72 -17.42 11.80 2.27
CA ILE A 72 -16.56 10.97 3.13
C ILE A 72 -15.54 10.20 2.30
N SER A 73 -15.95 9.58 1.18
CA SER A 73 -15.02 8.93 0.26
C SER A 73 -13.98 9.89 -0.30
N ASN A 74 -14.38 11.11 -0.69
CA ASN A 74 -13.46 12.15 -1.17
C ASN A 74 -12.48 12.61 -0.09
N THR A 75 -12.94 12.78 1.15
CA THR A 75 -12.06 13.07 2.30
C THR A 75 -11.09 11.93 2.53
N GLY A 76 -11.55 10.68 2.48
CA GLY A 76 -10.70 9.50 2.62
C GLY A 76 -9.62 9.41 1.55
N LEU A 77 -9.98 9.71 0.31
CA LEU A 77 -9.05 9.79 -0.82
C LEU A 77 -8.01 10.90 -0.62
N ALA A 78 -8.45 12.09 -0.22
CA ALA A 78 -7.57 13.23 0.04
C ALA A 78 -6.59 12.95 1.18
N VAL A 79 -7.06 12.40 2.30
CA VAL A 79 -6.20 12.02 3.44
C VAL A 79 -5.19 10.96 3.01
N ALA A 80 -5.62 9.92 2.31
CA ALA A 80 -4.75 8.81 1.90
C ALA A 80 -3.64 9.23 0.93
N THR A 81 -3.92 10.18 0.03
CA THR A 81 -2.99 10.59 -1.05
C THR A 81 -2.06 11.75 -0.66
N THR A 82 -2.37 12.45 0.43
CA THR A 82 -1.55 13.57 0.94
C THR A 82 -0.64 13.15 2.09
N SER A 83 0.21 14.07 2.56
CA SER A 83 1.09 13.83 3.72
C SER A 83 0.26 13.54 4.97
N PRO A 84 0.60 12.52 5.79
CA PRO A 84 1.84 11.74 5.74
C PRO A 84 1.76 10.42 4.96
N TYR A 85 0.60 10.07 4.38
CA TYR A 85 0.33 8.73 3.88
C TYR A 85 0.80 8.49 2.44
N LEU A 86 0.70 9.51 1.58
CA LEU A 86 1.27 9.54 0.22
C LEU A 86 0.97 8.29 -0.63
N LEU A 87 -0.20 7.67 -0.44
CA LEU A 87 -0.65 6.56 -1.27
C LEU A 87 -0.94 7.05 -2.69
N LYS A 88 -0.75 6.17 -3.69
CA LYS A 88 -0.99 6.54 -5.09
C LYS A 88 -2.48 6.53 -5.40
N GLU A 89 -3.02 7.66 -5.84
CA GLU A 89 -4.43 7.83 -6.22
C GLU A 89 -4.89 6.83 -7.30
N SER A 90 -4.03 6.50 -8.26
CA SER A 90 -4.37 5.52 -9.32
C SER A 90 -4.46 4.07 -8.83
N ARG A 91 -4.15 3.81 -7.56
CA ARG A 91 -4.10 2.47 -6.95
C ARG A 91 -5.04 2.34 -5.77
N ILE A 92 -5.86 3.35 -5.47
CA ILE A 92 -6.73 3.37 -4.31
C ILE A 92 -8.19 3.41 -4.73
N GLU A 93 -9.03 2.74 -3.96
CA GLU A 93 -10.48 2.83 -4.02
C GLU A 93 -10.99 3.04 -2.60
N VAL A 94 -11.91 4.00 -2.42
CA VAL A 94 -12.50 4.35 -1.13
C VAL A 94 -14.01 4.25 -1.21
N ASN A 95 -14.58 3.31 -0.47
CA ASN A 95 -16.02 3.09 -0.40
C ASN A 95 -16.55 3.42 1.00
N VAL A 96 -17.75 3.99 1.05
CA VAL A 96 -18.48 4.26 2.28
C VAL A 96 -19.87 3.64 2.14
N ASP A 97 -20.13 2.62 2.94
CA ASP A 97 -21.40 1.92 2.97
C ASP A 97 -22.09 2.03 4.34
N GLU A 98 -23.41 1.89 4.33
CA GLU A 98 -24.23 1.86 5.53
C GLU A 98 -24.74 0.44 5.75
N PRO A 99 -24.49 -0.15 6.92
CA PRO A 99 -25.13 -1.40 7.29
C PRO A 99 -26.66 -1.27 7.23
N THR A 100 -27.31 -2.29 6.67
CA THR A 100 -28.77 -2.34 6.55
C THR A 100 -29.48 -2.32 7.91
N ALA A 101 -28.83 -2.87 8.93
CA ALA A 101 -29.29 -2.81 10.31
C ALA A 101 -28.39 -1.85 11.10
N GLN A 102 -29.00 -0.84 11.73
CA GLN A 102 -28.30 0.13 12.56
C GLN A 102 -28.30 -0.35 14.01
N THR A 103 -27.12 -0.39 14.63
CA THR A 103 -26.94 -1.02 15.94
C THR A 103 -27.39 -0.13 17.10
N PHE A 104 -27.32 1.20 16.95
CA PHE A 104 -27.56 2.16 18.04
C PHE A 104 -28.61 3.20 17.66
N ALA A 105 -29.58 3.43 18.54
CA ALA A 105 -30.54 4.52 18.37
C ALA A 105 -29.85 5.88 18.56
N GLY A 106 -30.03 6.81 17.62
CA GLY A 106 -29.43 8.15 17.66
C GLY A 106 -28.02 8.26 17.07
N ALA A 107 -27.45 7.14 16.59
CA ALA A 107 -26.19 7.13 15.87
C ALA A 107 -26.32 6.35 14.56
N ARG A 108 -25.73 6.90 13.49
CA ARG A 108 -25.63 6.27 12.18
C ARG A 108 -24.28 5.57 12.06
N GLU A 109 -24.31 4.29 11.76
CA GLU A 109 -23.15 3.45 11.49
C GLU A 109 -22.78 3.54 10.01
N LEU A 110 -21.50 3.81 9.75
CA LEU A 110 -20.90 3.85 8.41
C LEU A 110 -19.68 2.93 8.40
N ASN A 111 -19.48 2.18 7.33
CA ASN A 111 -18.25 1.44 7.09
C ASN A 111 -17.40 2.17 6.06
N LEU A 112 -16.22 2.63 6.50
CA LEU A 112 -15.21 3.18 5.61
C LEU A 112 -14.28 2.05 5.18
N THR A 113 -14.31 1.72 3.89
CA THR A 113 -13.50 0.66 3.29
C THR A 113 -12.51 1.28 2.31
N LEU A 114 -11.22 1.02 2.53
CA LEU A 114 -10.13 1.46 1.67
C LEU A 114 -9.45 0.22 1.07
N THR A 115 -9.47 0.13 -0.27
CA THR A 115 -8.78 -0.90 -1.03
C THR A 115 -7.59 -0.25 -1.73
N TYR A 116 -6.41 -0.85 -1.60
CA TYR A 116 -5.18 -0.37 -2.22
C TYR A 116 -4.45 -1.47 -2.96
N GLN A 117 -4.12 -1.20 -4.21
CA GLN A 117 -3.34 -2.08 -5.06
C GLN A 117 -1.85 -1.89 -4.77
N LEU A 118 -1.22 -2.88 -4.12
CA LEU A 118 0.16 -2.76 -3.70
C LEU A 118 1.09 -2.62 -4.91
N PRO A 119 2.10 -1.72 -4.85
CA PRO A 119 3.06 -1.57 -5.92
C PRO A 119 3.97 -2.81 -5.98
N THR A 120 4.45 -3.15 -7.17
CA THR A 120 5.39 -4.27 -7.37
C THR A 120 6.52 -3.87 -8.30
N PHE A 121 7.72 -4.38 -8.05
CA PHE A 121 8.84 -4.25 -8.97
C PHE A 121 8.64 -5.03 -10.28
N LEU A 122 7.63 -5.91 -10.36
CA LEU A 122 7.30 -6.70 -11.55
C LEU A 122 6.26 -6.02 -12.48
N ASP A 123 5.89 -4.77 -12.20
CA ASP A 123 4.90 -4.02 -13.00
C ASP A 123 5.35 -3.89 -14.47
N PHE A 124 6.67 -3.83 -14.72
CA PHE A 124 7.25 -3.81 -16.07
C PHE A 124 6.97 -5.09 -16.87
N ALA A 125 6.73 -6.21 -16.19
CA ALA A 125 6.40 -7.49 -16.79
C ALA A 125 4.88 -7.69 -16.92
N GLY A 126 4.07 -6.66 -16.65
CA GLY A 126 2.62 -6.74 -16.64
C GLY A 126 2.05 -7.50 -15.44
N ILE A 127 2.88 -7.76 -14.42
CA ILE A 127 2.46 -8.45 -13.20
C ILE A 127 2.07 -7.38 -12.18
N SER A 128 0.77 -7.25 -11.94
CA SER A 128 0.23 -6.38 -10.91
C SER A 128 0.47 -6.96 -9.51
N GLY A 129 0.63 -6.08 -8.51
CA GLY A 129 0.73 -6.51 -7.12
C GLY A 129 -0.60 -7.08 -6.59
N PRO A 130 -0.63 -7.58 -5.35
CA PRO A 130 -1.89 -7.93 -4.71
C PRO A 130 -2.66 -6.68 -4.25
N SER A 131 -3.98 -6.77 -4.16
CA SER A 131 -4.80 -5.77 -3.49
C SER A 131 -4.89 -6.06 -1.99
N LEU A 132 -4.98 -5.00 -1.21
CA LEU A 132 -5.20 -5.06 0.23
C LEU A 132 -6.44 -4.23 0.56
N THR A 133 -7.27 -4.74 1.45
CA THR A 133 -8.50 -4.08 1.85
C THR A 133 -8.51 -3.92 3.36
N TYR A 134 -8.84 -2.71 3.82
CA TYR A 134 -9.01 -2.39 5.22
C TYR A 134 -10.33 -1.64 5.42
N SER A 135 -11.18 -2.16 6.30
CA SER A 135 -12.47 -1.57 6.63
C SER A 135 -12.53 -1.17 8.11
N ARG A 136 -13.19 -0.06 8.38
CA ARG A 136 -13.41 0.44 9.74
C ARG A 136 -14.84 0.97 9.85
N ALA A 137 -15.59 0.43 10.82
CA ALA A 137 -16.85 1.00 11.24
C ALA A 137 -16.63 2.32 12.00
N MET A 138 -17.48 3.29 11.74
CA MET A 138 -17.52 4.59 12.40
C MET A 138 -18.98 4.96 12.70
N PHE A 139 -19.18 5.62 13.84
CA PHE A 139 -20.50 6.01 14.33
C PHE A 139 -20.58 7.52 14.37
N VAL A 140 -21.59 8.08 13.72
CA VAL A 140 -21.83 9.52 13.64
C VAL A 140 -23.19 9.86 14.23
N THR A 141 -23.32 11.04 14.83
CA THR A 141 -24.57 11.46 15.51
C THR A 141 -25.64 11.86 14.50
N GLU A 142 -26.89 11.49 14.76
CA GLU A 142 -28.02 11.86 13.88
C GLU A 142 -28.70 13.19 14.23
N GLU A 143 -28.48 13.77 15.42
CA GLU A 143 -29.13 15.01 15.90
C GLU A 143 -28.95 16.20 14.94
#